data_AF-A0A0Q5Z1G1-F1
#
_entry.id   AF-A0A0Q5Z1G1-F1
#
_cell.length_a   1.000
_cell.length_b   1.000
_cell.length_c   1.000
_cell.angle_alpha   90.00
_cell.angle_beta   90.00
_cell.angle_gamma   90.00
#
_symmetry.space_group_name_H-M   'P 1'
#
loop_
_entity.id
_entity.type
_entity.pdbx_description
1 polymer ?
#
loop_
_entity_poly.entity_id
_entity_poly.type
_entity_poly.pdbx_seq_one_letter_code
_entity_poly.pdbx_strand_id
1 'polypeptide(L)' 'MASTTTQGHDTNQPELTVQVESPPTMTGHTRAHLGVALRTIYADLCEAQPITDTQVDLLLRLRHKERDRRRAA' A
#
# COMPACT_ATOMS: atom_id res chain seq x y z
N MET A 1 49.39 7.93 14.84
CA MET A 1 48.16 8.73 14.83
C MET A 1 47.02 7.81 14.45
N ALA A 2 46.20 7.46 15.42
CA ALA A 2 45.00 6.64 15.24
C ALA A 2 43.81 7.55 14.98
N SER A 3 42.91 7.14 14.07
CA SER A 3 41.45 7.18 14.25
C SER A 3 40.79 6.50 13.05
N THR A 4 40.40 5.26 13.27
CA THR A 4 39.33 4.58 12.54
C THR A 4 38.01 5.13 13.06
N THR A 5 37.24 5.82 12.22
CA THR A 5 35.88 6.26 12.58
C THR A 5 34.87 5.55 11.69
N THR A 6 34.27 4.54 12.30
CA THR A 6 32.93 3.99 12.07
C THR A 6 31.90 5.07 11.74
N GLN A 7 31.10 4.87 10.69
CA GLN A 7 29.67 5.20 10.75
C GLN A 7 28.90 4.36 9.73
N GLY A 8 28.25 3.32 10.24
CA GLY A 8 27.27 2.55 9.49
C GLY A 8 26.06 3.41 9.15
N HIS A 9 25.62 3.29 7.91
CA HIS A 9 24.24 3.59 7.52
C HIS A 9 23.80 2.52 6.53
N ASP A 10 23.81 1.28 7.01
CA ASP A 10 23.01 0.20 6.43
C ASP A 10 21.55 0.54 6.72
N THR A 11 20.97 1.39 5.88
CA THR A 11 19.51 1.50 5.77
C THR A 11 19.01 0.20 5.17
N ASN A 12 18.88 -0.82 6.03
CA ASN A 12 17.92 -1.91 5.85
C ASN A 12 16.52 -1.29 5.88
N GLN A 13 16.12 -0.63 4.79
CA GLN A 13 14.72 -0.60 4.43
C GLN A 13 14.37 -2.05 4.11
N PRO A 14 13.41 -2.68 4.81
CA PRO A 14 12.81 -3.86 4.25
C PRO A 14 12.11 -3.39 2.97
N GLU A 15 12.71 -3.67 1.80
CA GLU A 15 11.92 -3.73 0.58
C GLU A 15 10.80 -4.72 0.90
N LEU A 16 9.58 -4.21 1.04
CA LEU A 16 8.37 -5.00 0.93
C LEU A 16 8.32 -5.50 -0.50
N THR A 17 9.16 -6.48 -0.79
CA THR A 17 9.03 -7.37 -1.93
C THR A 17 7.73 -8.11 -1.67
N VAL A 18 6.63 -7.53 -2.13
CA VAL A 18 5.37 -8.26 -2.27
C VAL A 18 5.69 -9.35 -3.27
N GLN A 19 6.08 -10.52 -2.75
CA GLN A 19 6.16 -11.71 -3.56
C GLN A 19 4.76 -11.94 -4.08
N VAL A 20 4.54 -11.57 -5.34
CA VAL A 20 3.32 -11.91 -6.06
C VAL A 20 3.45 -13.41 -6.35
N GLU A 21 3.22 -14.21 -5.31
CA GLU A 21 3.11 -15.65 -5.47
C GLU A 21 2.01 -15.91 -6.50
N SER A 22 2.33 -16.73 -7.50
CA SER A 22 1.35 -17.17 -8.48
C SER A 22 0.14 -17.72 -7.73
N PRO A 23 -1.09 -17.27 -8.08
CA PRO A 23 -2.26 -17.73 -7.37
C PRO A 23 -2.32 -19.25 -7.43
N PRO A 24 -2.73 -19.92 -6.34
CA PRO A 24 -2.79 -21.38 -6.30
C PRO A 24 -3.60 -21.89 -7.50
N THR A 25 -3.14 -22.98 -8.12
CA THR A 25 -3.87 -23.58 -9.24
C THR A 25 -5.18 -24.15 -8.71
N MET A 26 -6.28 -23.41 -8.95
CA MET A 26 -7.63 -23.80 -8.56
C MET A 26 -8.46 -24.19 -9.77
N THR A 27 -9.42 -25.09 -9.59
CA THR A 27 -10.43 -25.34 -10.61
C THR A 27 -11.26 -24.07 -10.86
N GLY A 28 -11.77 -23.91 -12.09
CA GLY A 28 -12.55 -22.73 -12.45
C GLY A 28 -13.77 -22.50 -11.55
N HIS A 29 -14.41 -23.59 -11.11
CA HIS A 29 -15.54 -23.55 -10.19
C HIS A 29 -15.14 -23.08 -8.79
N THR A 30 -14.07 -23.65 -8.21
CA THR A 30 -13.61 -23.24 -6.87
C THR A 30 -13.12 -21.79 -6.87
N ARG A 31 -12.44 -21.36 -7.93
CA ARG A 31 -12.03 -19.97 -8.11
C ARG A 31 -13.23 -19.02 -8.19
N ALA A 32 -14.26 -19.38 -8.96
CA ALA A 32 -15.46 -18.55 -9.08
C ALA A 32 -16.20 -18.44 -7.75
N HIS A 33 -16.39 -19.56 -7.04
CA HIS A 33 -17.04 -19.57 -5.74
C HIS A 33 -16.29 -18.72 -4.71
N LEU A 34 -14.97 -18.88 -4.61
CA LEU A 34 -14.15 -18.06 -3.72
C LEU A 34 -14.14 -16.59 -4.12
N GLY A 35 -14.09 -16.29 -5.41
CA GLY A 35 -14.16 -14.92 -5.91
C GLY A 35 -15.45 -14.22 -5.52
N VAL A 36 -16.59 -14.91 -5.61
CA VAL A 36 -17.89 -14.39 -5.15
C VAL A 36 -17.88 -14.17 -3.65
N ALA A 37 -17.45 -15.17 -2.86
CA ALA A 37 -17.41 -15.06 -1.41
C ALA A 37 -16.52 -13.91 -0.93
N LEU A 38 -15.31 -13.78 -1.48
CA LEU A 38 -14.39 -12.69 -1.17
C LEU A 38 -14.97 -11.35 -1.57
N ARG A 39 -15.58 -11.24 -2.75
CA ARG A 39 -16.21 -9.99 -3.20
C ARG A 39 -17.34 -9.57 -2.26
N THR A 40 -18.20 -10.49 -1.84
CA THR A 40 -19.29 -10.17 -0.90
C THR A 40 -18.73 -9.65 0.42
N ILE A 41 -17.74 -10.33 0.99
CA ILE A 41 -17.12 -9.92 2.26
C ILE A 41 -16.45 -8.54 2.12
N TYR A 42 -15.69 -8.30 1.04
CA TYR A 42 -15.01 -7.02 0.82
C TYR A 42 -15.97 -5.87 0.53
N ALA A 43 -17.06 -6.12 -0.20
CA ALA A 43 -18.06 -5.10 -0.49
C ALA A 43 -18.67 -4.55 0.80
N ASP A 44 -19.05 -5.44 1.72
CA ASP A 44 -19.68 -5.06 2.98
C ASP A 44 -18.70 -4.43 3.97
N LEU A 45 -17.47 -4.96 4.03
CA LEU A 45 -16.50 -4.56 5.05
C LEU A 45 -15.66 -3.34 4.66
N CYS A 46 -15.38 -3.15 3.36
CA CYS A 46 -14.45 -2.12 2.89
C CYS A 46 -15.12 -1.08 1.99
N GLU A 47 -15.93 -1.50 1.01
CA GLU A 47 -16.49 -0.57 0.02
C GLU A 47 -17.73 0.17 0.55
N ALA A 48 -18.51 -0.47 1.43
CA ALA A 48 -19.68 0.14 2.05
C ALA A 48 -19.32 1.09 3.21
N GLN A 49 -18.06 1.09 3.66
CA GLN A 49 -17.62 1.96 4.74
C GLN A 49 -17.17 3.33 4.21
N PRO A 50 -17.49 4.42 4.92
CA PRO A 50 -16.95 5.73 4.58
C PRO A 50 -15.43 5.71 4.69
N ILE A 51 -14.75 6.50 3.84
CA ILE A 51 -13.31 6.71 3.96
C ILE A 51 -12.99 7.29 5.35
N THR A 52 -11.88 6.86 5.92
CA THR A 52 -11.45 7.30 7.25
C THR A 52 -10.89 8.72 7.23
N ASP A 53 -10.97 9.45 8.35
CA ASP A 53 -10.43 10.80 8.46
C ASP A 53 -8.93 10.86 8.13
N THR A 54 -8.17 9.82 8.49
CA THR A 54 -6.75 9.69 8.12
C THR A 54 -6.54 9.66 6.61
N GLN A 55 -7.42 8.97 5.87
CA GLN A 55 -7.38 8.95 4.41
C GLN A 55 -7.78 10.31 3.82
N VAL A 56 -8.77 10.98 4.41
CA VAL A 56 -9.16 12.36 4.01
C VAL A 56 -7.99 13.32 4.20
N ASP A 57 -7.34 13.30 5.36
CA ASP A 57 -6.19 14.13 5.67
C ASP A 57 -5.04 13.91 4.69
N LEU A 58 -4.77 12.65 4.33
CA LEU A 58 -3.76 12.31 3.33
C LEU A 58 -4.09 12.93 1.97
N LEU A 59 -5.35 12.80 1.51
CA LEU A 59 -5.80 13.40 0.24
C LEU A 59 -5.65 14.92 0.25
N LEU A 60 -6.00 15.58 1.36
CA LEU A 60 -5.85 17.03 1.51
C LEU A 60 -4.38 17.46 1.44
N ARG A 61 -3.48 16.72 2.11
CA ARG A 61 -2.03 16.98 2.07
C ARG A 61 -1.47 16.80 0.67
N LEU A 62 -1.89 15.75 -0.05
CA LEU A 62 -1.48 15.52 -1.44
C LEU A 62 -1.93 16.66 -2.36
N ARG A 63 -3.18 17.10 -2.23
CA ARG A 63 -3.72 18.24 -2.98
C ARG A 63 -2.95 19.53 -2.70
N HIS A 64 -2.60 19.78 -1.44
CA HIS A 64 -1.81 20.95 -1.06
C HIS A 64 -0.43 20.91 -1.72
N LYS A 65 0.28 19.79 -1.55
CA LYS A 65 1.60 19.56 -2.15
C LYS A 65 1.58 19.74 -3.67
N GLU A 66 0.55 19.25 -4.34
CA GLU A 66 0.41 19.43 -5.79
C GLU A 66 0.21 20.91 -6.18
N ARG A 67 -0.66 21.64 -5.46
CA ARG A 67 -0.84 23.09 -5.67
C ARG A 67 0.45 23.86 -5.50
N ASP A 68 1.26 23.52 -4.51
CA ASP A 68 2.51 24.24 -4.24
C ASP A 68 3.52 23.98 -5.35
N ARG A 69 3.64 22.73 -5.82
CA ARG A 69 4.46 22.39 -6.99
C ARG A 69 4.03 23.16 -8.24
N ARG A 70 2.73 23.34 -8.46
CA ARG A 70 2.21 24.11 -9.60
C ARG A 70 2.45 25.62 -9.50
N ARG A 71 2.65 26.17 -8.30
CA ARG A 71 2.98 27.60 -8.10
C ARG A 71 4.47 27.90 -8.17
N ALA A 72 5.30 26.90 -7.88
CA ALA A 72 6.75 26.99 -7.94
C ALA A 72 7.33 26.72 -9.34
N ALA A 73 6.47 26.32 -10.29
CA ALA A 73 6.75 26.21 -11.72
C ALA A 73 6.29 27.46 -12.45
#